data_AF-A0A9P8ZP93-F1
#
_entry.id   AF-A0A9P8ZP93-F1
#
_cell.length_a   1.000
_cell.length_b   1.000
_cell.length_c   1.000
_cell.angle_alpha   90.00
_cell.angle_beta   90.00
_cell.angle_gamma   90.00
#
_symmetry.space_group_name_H-M   'P 1'
#
loop_
_entity.id
_entity.type
_entity.pdbx_description
1 polymer ?
#
loop_
_entity_poly.entity_id
_entity_poly.type
_entity_poly.pdbx_seq_one_letter_code
_entity_poly.pdbx_strand_id
1 'polypeptide(L)'
;MIYHLVSSHKLPALPSVAESAIKDTQARVLLERLAAGDFPEGVTDVRSGVKDVFVVERHAGILSLEILFMTALHHLRNELSALEHLCAGSGYVYSYDPPRIFAQMLEGPEIINRCLAAALRALVDAGSIFSNMRGFAFGDYADPDVVPIFAKALSAFKDIPVIPKNDLFPGPEYTYKPPSPSMAGALLVLHNNSDGFGQNIETEGPGGSLDGQIGSFSSAAASLHRKHPHLIDHIV
;
A
#
# COMPACT_ATOMS: atom_id res chain seq x y z
N MET A 1 2.06 11.17 16.53
CA MET A 1 2.10 10.70 15.13
C MET A 1 3.36 11.18 14.41
N ILE A 2 3.52 12.48 14.11
CA ILE A 2 4.73 13.03 13.42
C ILE A 2 6.04 12.58 14.07
N TYR A 3 6.14 12.62 15.40
CA TYR A 3 7.33 12.20 16.16
C TYR A 3 7.85 10.80 15.77
N HIS A 4 6.95 9.87 15.42
CA HIS A 4 7.31 8.49 15.07
C HIS A 4 7.43 8.25 13.56
N LEU A 5 7.09 9.25 12.73
CA LEU A 5 7.09 9.14 11.27
C LEU A 5 8.25 9.90 10.62
N VAL A 6 9.00 10.71 11.37
CA VAL A 6 10.20 11.39 10.88
C VAL A 6 11.35 11.15 11.84
N SER A 7 12.54 10.86 11.31
CA SER A 7 13.75 10.55 12.07
C SER A 7 14.24 11.71 12.93
N SER A 8 13.94 12.96 12.54
CA SER A 8 14.23 14.17 13.31
C SER A 8 13.24 14.42 14.46
N HIS A 9 12.17 13.61 14.54
CA HIS A 9 11.04 13.74 15.46
C HIS A 9 10.28 15.09 15.39
N LYS A 10 10.57 15.94 14.40
CA LYS A 10 9.94 17.25 14.18
C LYS A 10 9.88 17.59 12.70
N LEU A 11 8.83 18.31 12.28
CA LEU A 11 8.80 18.87 10.94
C LEU A 11 9.62 20.16 10.88
N PRO A 12 10.38 20.39 9.79
CA PRO A 12 11.04 21.66 9.57
C PRO A 12 10.02 22.76 9.24
N ALA A 13 10.44 24.02 9.37
CA ALA A 13 9.61 25.14 8.96
C ALA A 13 9.50 25.17 7.43
N LEU A 14 8.33 25.52 6.89
CA LEU A 14 8.10 25.54 5.44
C LEU A 14 9.16 26.34 4.65
N PRO A 15 9.60 27.54 5.09
CA PRO A 15 10.63 28.29 4.36
C PRO A 15 11.98 27.57 4.30
N SER A 16 12.29 26.71 5.27
CA SER A 16 13.56 25.99 5.33
C SER A 16 13.67 24.82 4.35
N VAL A 17 12.55 24.41 3.73
CA VAL A 17 12.50 23.29 2.77
C VAL A 17 11.99 23.68 1.40
N ALA A 18 11.39 24.86 1.26
CA ALA A 18 10.75 25.29 0.01
C ALA A 18 11.74 25.37 -1.18
N GLU A 19 12.99 25.78 -0.93
CA GLU A 19 14.01 25.90 -1.97
C GLU A 19 14.64 24.55 -2.37
N SER A 20 14.65 23.58 -1.44
CA SER A 20 15.25 22.26 -1.65
C SER A 20 14.24 21.19 -2.06
N ALA A 21 12.95 21.50 -2.05
CA ALA A 21 11.90 20.55 -2.39
C ALA A 21 11.97 20.17 -3.88
N ILE A 22 11.90 18.87 -4.15
CA ILE A 22 11.95 18.31 -5.50
C ILE A 22 10.56 18.24 -6.13
N LYS A 23 10.49 18.08 -7.45
CA LYS A 23 9.22 17.88 -8.15
C LYS A 23 8.70 16.45 -7.95
N ASP A 24 7.38 16.25 -8.06
CA ASP A 24 6.74 14.93 -8.08
C ASP A 24 7.47 13.93 -9.00
N THR A 25 7.77 14.33 -10.24
CA THR A 25 8.47 13.46 -11.20
C THR A 25 9.83 12.98 -10.70
N GLN A 26 10.56 13.82 -9.99
CA GLN A 26 11.86 13.46 -9.40
C GLN A 26 11.67 12.51 -8.20
N ALA A 27 10.64 12.75 -7.39
CA ALA A 27 10.29 11.90 -6.27
C ALA A 27 9.87 10.50 -6.73
N ARG A 28 9.07 10.39 -7.80
CA ARG A 28 8.68 9.12 -8.40
C ARG A 28 9.88 8.33 -8.91
N VAL A 29 10.80 8.97 -9.64
CA VAL A 29 12.03 8.32 -10.10
C VAL A 29 12.88 7.84 -8.93
N LEU A 30 13.03 8.67 -7.88
CA LEU A 30 13.75 8.26 -6.67
C LEU A 30 13.10 7.02 -6.03
N LEU A 31 11.80 7.03 -5.80
CA LEU A 31 11.07 5.91 -5.19
C LEU A 31 11.15 4.63 -6.02
N GLU A 32 11.06 4.72 -7.35
CA GLU A 32 11.21 3.58 -8.24
C GLU A 32 12.61 2.95 -8.13
N ARG A 33 13.66 3.78 -8.08
CA ARG A 33 15.04 3.31 -7.87
C ARG A 33 15.19 2.63 -6.51
N LEU A 34 14.67 3.25 -5.45
CA LEU A 34 14.67 2.67 -4.10
C LEU A 34 13.90 1.33 -4.05
N ALA A 35 12.74 1.24 -4.70
CA ALA A 35 11.97 -0.01 -4.80
C ALA A 35 12.72 -1.11 -5.57
N ALA A 36 13.50 -0.73 -6.58
CA ALA A 36 14.38 -1.65 -7.31
C ALA A 36 15.65 -2.03 -6.53
N GLY A 37 15.95 -1.36 -5.41
CA GLY A 37 17.20 -1.53 -4.66
C GLY A 37 18.41 -0.88 -5.32
N ASP A 38 18.17 0.07 -6.24
CA ASP A 38 19.17 0.94 -6.83
C ASP A 38 19.29 2.20 -5.96
N PHE A 39 20.20 2.14 -4.98
CA PHE A 39 20.39 3.23 -4.02
C PHE A 39 21.35 4.31 -4.58
N PRO A 40 21.00 5.61 -4.48
CA PRO A 40 21.94 6.69 -4.75
C PRO A 40 23.20 6.62 -3.88
N GLU A 41 24.28 7.28 -4.30
CA GLU A 41 25.50 7.36 -3.50
C GLU A 41 25.22 7.94 -2.11
N GLY A 42 25.72 7.28 -1.07
CA GLY A 42 25.51 7.67 0.33
C GLY A 42 24.18 7.21 0.95
N VAL A 43 23.29 6.59 0.18
CA VAL A 43 22.04 5.98 0.66
C VAL A 43 22.27 4.49 0.90
N THR A 44 21.96 4.00 2.10
CA THR A 44 22.20 2.59 2.50
C THR A 44 20.95 1.73 2.47
N ASP A 45 19.78 2.37 2.56
CA ASP A 45 18.47 1.72 2.59
C ASP A 45 17.38 2.71 2.17
N VAL A 46 16.16 2.20 1.96
CA VAL A 46 15.02 3.01 1.52
C VAL A 46 14.71 4.14 2.51
N ARG A 47 14.84 3.91 3.82
CA ARG A 47 14.52 4.92 4.85
C ARG A 47 15.46 6.11 4.77
N SER A 48 16.76 5.85 4.66
CA SER A 48 17.78 6.87 4.46
C SER A 48 17.60 7.62 3.13
N GLY A 49 17.08 6.95 2.10
CA GLY A 49 16.83 7.53 0.78
C GLY A 49 15.66 8.51 0.71
N VAL A 50 14.68 8.40 1.61
CA VAL A 50 13.52 9.31 1.69
C VAL A 50 13.64 10.36 2.79
N LYS A 51 14.65 10.23 3.66
CA LYS A 51 14.87 11.11 4.79
C LYS A 51 15.11 12.54 4.33
N ASP A 52 14.42 13.50 4.97
CA ASP A 52 14.51 14.93 4.66
C ASP A 52 14.25 15.26 3.17
N VAL A 53 13.56 14.38 2.44
CA VAL A 53 13.12 14.62 1.07
C VAL A 53 11.72 15.22 1.09
N PHE A 54 11.59 16.39 0.48
CA PHE A 54 10.35 17.14 0.37
C PHE A 54 9.93 17.27 -1.09
N VAL A 55 8.64 17.13 -1.36
CA VAL A 55 8.08 17.16 -2.71
C VAL A 55 7.16 18.36 -2.84
N VAL A 56 7.38 19.18 -3.87
CA VAL A 56 6.44 20.23 -4.25
C VAL A 56 5.30 19.59 -5.02
N GLU A 57 4.11 19.63 -4.42
CA GLU A 57 2.87 19.15 -5.00
C GLU A 57 1.95 20.32 -5.33
N ARG A 58 1.37 20.35 -6.52
CA ARG A 58 0.66 21.53 -7.06
C ARG A 58 -0.47 22.01 -6.17
N HIS A 59 -1.21 21.08 -5.57
CA HIS A 59 -2.42 21.36 -4.80
C HIS A 59 -2.29 21.05 -3.31
N ALA A 60 -1.32 20.22 -2.93
CA ALA A 60 -1.07 19.83 -1.54
C ALA A 60 0.08 20.62 -0.88
N GLY A 61 0.76 21.50 -1.61
CA GLY A 61 1.85 22.31 -1.09
C GLY A 61 3.17 21.55 -1.06
N ILE A 62 3.75 21.37 0.14
CA ILE A 62 4.99 20.61 0.32
C ILE A 62 4.71 19.35 1.13
N LEU A 63 5.05 18.20 0.55
CA LEU A 63 4.86 16.89 1.16
C LEU A 63 6.20 16.35 1.68
N SER A 64 6.19 15.73 2.85
CA SER A 64 7.34 14.97 3.35
C SER A 64 7.28 13.54 2.81
N LEU A 65 8.28 13.15 2.03
CA LEU A 65 8.35 11.80 1.50
C LEU A 65 8.62 10.77 2.60
N GLU A 66 9.38 11.15 3.64
CA GLU A 66 9.61 10.34 4.83
C GLU A 66 8.29 9.98 5.54
N ILE A 67 7.39 10.96 5.74
CA ILE A 67 6.08 10.69 6.36
C ILE A 67 5.24 9.75 5.51
N LEU A 68 5.16 10.01 4.20
CA LEU A 68 4.38 9.18 3.28
C LEU A 68 4.90 7.74 3.28
N PHE A 69 6.23 7.58 3.20
CA PHE A 69 6.90 6.29 3.23
C PHE A 69 6.72 5.56 4.55
N MET A 70 6.93 6.22 5.69
CA MET A 70 6.78 5.59 7.00
C MET A 70 5.34 5.14 7.24
N THR A 71 4.36 5.90 6.74
CA THR A 71 2.95 5.50 6.77
C THR A 71 2.71 4.23 5.96
N ALA A 72 3.19 4.19 4.71
CA ALA A 72 3.07 3.01 3.85
C ALA A 72 3.80 1.78 4.44
N LEU A 73 4.99 1.99 5.00
CA LEU A 73 5.78 0.95 5.64
C LEU A 73 5.08 0.34 6.84
N HIS A 74 4.54 1.16 7.74
CA HIS A 74 3.83 0.65 8.90
C HIS A 74 2.52 -0.05 8.53
N HIS A 75 1.80 0.47 7.54
CA HIS A 75 0.61 -0.18 6.99
C HIS A 75 0.93 -1.59 6.48
N LEU A 76 1.88 -1.71 5.53
CA LEU A 76 2.30 -3.00 4.99
C LEU A 76 2.85 -3.94 6.06
N ARG A 77 3.69 -3.42 6.97
CA ARG A 77 4.30 -4.25 8.02
C ARG A 77 3.23 -4.92 8.88
N ASN A 78 2.25 -4.15 9.32
CA ASN A 78 1.21 -4.65 10.20
C ASN A 78 0.30 -5.64 9.47
N GLU A 79 -0.14 -5.28 8.26
CA GLU A 79 -1.05 -6.12 7.49
C GLU A 79 -0.39 -7.42 7.02
N LEU A 80 0.78 -7.35 6.38
CA LEU A 80 1.47 -8.54 5.88
C LEU A 80 1.92 -9.44 7.03
N SER A 81 2.34 -8.89 8.17
CA SER A 81 2.66 -9.70 9.35
C SER A 81 1.44 -10.44 9.89
N ALA A 82 0.26 -9.81 9.89
CA ALA A 82 -0.98 -10.47 10.31
C ALA A 82 -1.39 -11.57 9.31
N LEU A 83 -1.31 -11.30 8.01
CA LEU A 83 -1.64 -12.27 6.96
C LEU A 83 -0.69 -13.48 6.96
N GLU A 84 0.62 -13.25 7.11
CA GLU A 84 1.59 -14.35 7.24
C GLU A 84 1.31 -15.24 8.46
N HIS A 85 0.76 -14.68 9.54
CA HIS A 85 0.36 -15.45 10.71
C HIS A 85 -0.97 -16.18 10.52
N LEU A 86 -2.01 -15.47 10.05
CA LEU A 86 -3.39 -15.97 9.96
C LEU A 86 -3.58 -16.97 8.82
N CYS A 87 -2.80 -16.85 7.74
CA CYS A 87 -2.92 -17.70 6.55
C CYS A 87 -1.87 -18.82 6.51
N ALA A 88 -1.34 -19.22 7.66
CA ALA A 88 -0.44 -20.35 7.78
C ALA A 88 -1.13 -21.65 7.29
N GLY A 89 -0.76 -22.11 6.09
CA GLY A 89 -1.30 -23.31 5.45
C GLY A 89 -2.02 -23.03 4.12
N SER A 90 -3.07 -22.21 4.12
CA SER A 90 -3.80 -21.87 2.88
C SER A 90 -3.07 -20.84 2.02
N GLY A 91 -2.24 -20.00 2.63
CA GLY A 91 -1.63 -18.85 1.97
C GLY A 91 -2.65 -17.76 1.60
N TYR A 92 -2.15 -16.68 1.02
CA TYR A 92 -2.97 -15.54 0.60
C TYR A 92 -2.51 -14.92 -0.72
N VAL A 93 -3.45 -14.37 -1.47
CA VAL A 93 -3.19 -13.47 -2.60
C VAL A 93 -3.48 -12.06 -2.12
N TYR A 94 -2.43 -11.25 -2.05
CA TYR A 94 -2.54 -9.84 -1.69
C TYR A 94 -2.97 -9.04 -2.92
N SER A 95 -4.05 -8.26 -2.84
CA SER A 95 -4.37 -7.30 -3.91
C SER A 95 -4.48 -5.90 -3.34
N TYR A 96 -3.95 -4.89 -4.02
CA TYR A 96 -4.00 -3.50 -3.55
C TYR A 96 -4.55 -2.56 -4.61
N ASP A 97 -5.33 -1.58 -4.13
CA ASP A 97 -5.70 -0.38 -4.88
C ASP A 97 -5.35 0.85 -4.03
N PRO A 98 -4.77 1.90 -4.62
CA PRO A 98 -4.48 3.13 -3.90
C PRO A 98 -5.77 3.76 -3.38
N PRO A 99 -5.81 4.27 -2.14
CA PRO A 99 -6.99 4.93 -1.61
C PRO A 99 -7.32 6.17 -2.46
N ARG A 100 -8.53 6.17 -3.05
CA ARG A 100 -8.95 7.19 -4.02
C ARG A 100 -8.93 8.59 -3.43
N ILE A 101 -9.26 8.75 -2.15
CA ILE A 101 -9.25 10.06 -1.48
C ILE A 101 -7.86 10.71 -1.48
N PHE A 102 -6.80 9.92 -1.27
CA PHE A 102 -5.43 10.42 -1.32
C PHE A 102 -4.98 10.64 -2.76
N ALA A 103 -5.30 9.72 -3.66
CA ALA A 103 -4.99 9.90 -5.09
C ALA A 103 -5.63 11.17 -5.66
N GLN A 104 -6.86 11.50 -5.26
CA GLN A 104 -7.55 12.74 -5.66
C GLN A 104 -6.85 13.99 -5.14
N MET A 105 -6.38 13.96 -3.89
CA MET A 105 -5.65 15.08 -3.28
C MET A 105 -4.28 15.31 -3.92
N LEU A 106 -3.65 14.25 -4.44
CA LEU A 106 -2.32 14.26 -5.06
C LEU A 106 -2.36 14.26 -6.60
N GLU A 107 -3.54 14.51 -7.19
CA GLU A 107 -3.78 14.49 -8.64
C GLU A 107 -3.39 13.19 -9.38
N GLY A 108 -3.26 12.09 -8.65
CA GLY A 108 -2.88 10.79 -9.19
C GLY A 108 -2.40 9.82 -8.11
N PRO A 109 -2.45 8.50 -8.37
CA PRO A 109 -1.96 7.49 -7.43
C PRO A 109 -0.44 7.27 -7.50
N GLU A 110 0.26 7.83 -8.48
CA GLU A 110 1.58 7.36 -8.89
C GLU A 110 2.62 7.45 -7.76
N ILE A 111 2.67 8.58 -7.04
CA ILE A 111 3.59 8.76 -5.92
C ILE A 111 3.24 7.84 -4.74
N ILE A 112 1.95 7.61 -4.48
CA ILE A 112 1.46 6.69 -3.44
C ILE A 112 1.90 5.27 -3.77
N ASN A 113 1.68 4.84 -5.01
CA ASN A 113 2.03 3.51 -5.49
C ASN A 113 3.52 3.23 -5.38
N ARG A 114 4.36 4.18 -5.83
CA ARG A 114 5.82 4.06 -5.77
C ARG A 114 6.32 4.10 -4.32
N CYS A 115 5.65 4.85 -3.46
CA CYS A 115 5.93 4.86 -2.04
C CYS A 115 5.63 3.52 -1.37
N LEU A 116 4.50 2.89 -1.72
CA LEU A 116 4.13 1.56 -1.26
C LEU A 116 5.10 0.49 -1.78
N ALA A 117 5.52 0.57 -3.05
CA ALA A 117 6.52 -0.35 -3.60
C ALA A 117 7.88 -0.21 -2.91
N ALA A 118 8.33 1.02 -2.62
CA ALA A 118 9.55 1.27 -1.85
C ALA A 118 9.42 0.76 -0.40
N ALA A 119 8.26 0.91 0.23
CA ALA A 119 7.96 0.36 1.54
C ALA A 119 8.00 -1.18 1.54
N LEU A 120 7.45 -1.81 0.51
CA LEU A 120 7.52 -3.26 0.34
C LEU A 120 8.97 -3.72 0.20
N ARG A 121 9.78 -3.02 -0.61
CA ARG A 121 11.22 -3.29 -0.72
C ARG A 121 11.94 -3.16 0.62
N ALA A 122 11.62 -2.13 1.41
CA ALA A 122 12.21 -1.94 2.73
C ALA A 122 11.90 -3.10 3.69
N LEU A 123 10.73 -3.74 3.58
CA LEU A 123 10.39 -4.95 4.34
C LEU A 123 11.24 -6.16 3.88
N VAL A 124 11.38 -6.34 2.57
CA VAL A 124 12.23 -7.38 1.98
C VAL A 124 13.67 -7.24 2.48
N ASP A 125 14.25 -6.04 2.37
CA ASP A 125 15.63 -5.77 2.78
C ASP A 125 15.82 -5.91 4.31
N ALA A 126 14.77 -5.66 5.10
CA ALA A 126 14.77 -5.87 6.56
C ALA A 126 14.64 -7.35 6.97
N GLY A 127 14.51 -8.27 6.01
CA GLY A 127 14.44 -9.71 6.25
C GLY A 127 13.02 -10.23 6.49
N SER A 128 11.97 -9.49 6.11
CA SER A 128 10.61 -10.05 6.09
C SER A 128 10.56 -11.27 5.18
N ILE A 129 9.95 -12.36 5.66
CA ILE A 129 9.78 -13.60 4.91
C ILE A 129 8.30 -13.74 4.58
N PHE A 130 7.98 -13.78 3.28
CA PHE A 130 6.60 -13.95 2.79
C PHE A 130 6.34 -15.41 2.39
N SER A 131 6.35 -16.32 3.35
CA SER A 131 6.22 -17.77 3.09
C SER A 131 4.80 -18.17 2.65
N ASN A 132 3.81 -17.40 3.08
CA ASN A 132 2.39 -17.69 2.83
C ASN A 132 1.80 -16.83 1.71
N MET A 133 2.48 -15.76 1.29
CA MET A 133 2.08 -15.01 0.10
C MET A 133 2.18 -15.89 -1.16
N ARG A 134 1.09 -15.99 -1.92
CA ARG A 134 0.95 -16.80 -3.13
C ARG A 134 0.89 -15.98 -4.41
N GLY A 135 0.67 -14.67 -4.26
CA GLY A 135 0.53 -13.73 -5.33
C GLY A 135 0.39 -12.32 -4.80
N PHE A 136 0.86 -11.35 -5.59
CA PHE A 136 0.64 -9.93 -5.37
C PHE A 136 -0.04 -9.37 -6.61
N ALA A 137 -1.19 -8.74 -6.44
CA ALA A 137 -1.99 -8.19 -7.51
C ALA A 137 -2.20 -6.69 -7.31
N PHE A 138 -2.14 -5.91 -8.38
CA PHE A 138 -2.24 -4.45 -8.26
C PHE A 138 -3.21 -3.86 -9.28
N GLY A 139 -4.06 -2.94 -8.85
CA GLY A 139 -4.92 -2.16 -9.75
C GLY A 139 -4.11 -1.17 -10.59
N ASP A 140 -3.88 -1.49 -11.86
CA ASP A 140 -3.03 -0.71 -12.79
C ASP A 140 -3.82 0.31 -13.63
N TYR A 141 -5.13 0.42 -13.43
CA TYR A 141 -6.04 1.23 -14.25
C TYR A 141 -5.66 2.72 -14.32
N ALA A 142 -5.07 3.27 -13.26
CA ALA A 142 -4.64 4.66 -13.18
C ALA A 142 -3.11 4.84 -13.20
N ASP A 143 -2.36 3.73 -13.25
CA ASP A 143 -0.89 3.72 -13.26
C ASP A 143 -0.39 2.43 -13.92
N PRO A 144 -0.37 2.36 -15.26
CA PRO A 144 -0.10 1.11 -15.99
C PRO A 144 1.29 0.53 -15.75
N ASP A 145 2.27 1.36 -15.35
CA ASP A 145 3.66 0.97 -15.14
C ASP A 145 3.92 0.39 -13.74
N VAL A 146 2.89 0.33 -12.88
CA VAL A 146 3.02 -0.02 -11.47
C VAL A 146 3.39 -1.49 -11.23
N VAL A 147 2.84 -2.41 -12.02
CA VAL A 147 3.04 -3.85 -11.84
C VAL A 147 4.53 -4.23 -11.96
N PRO A 148 5.27 -3.78 -13.00
CA PRO A 148 6.72 -3.95 -13.07
C PRO A 148 7.50 -3.39 -11.87
N ILE A 149 7.04 -2.30 -11.25
CA ILE A 149 7.72 -1.69 -10.10
C ILE A 149 7.58 -2.58 -8.86
N PHE A 150 6.39 -3.11 -8.59
CA PHE A 150 6.18 -4.08 -7.50
C PHE A 150 6.91 -5.41 -7.76
N ALA A 151 6.99 -5.85 -9.02
CA ALA A 151 7.79 -7.03 -9.38
C ALA A 151 9.28 -6.85 -9.04
N LYS A 152 9.83 -5.65 -9.22
CA LYS A 152 11.20 -5.33 -8.80
C LYS A 152 11.34 -5.30 -7.27
N ALA A 153 10.36 -4.73 -6.57
CA ALA A 153 10.36 -4.67 -5.11
C ALA A 153 10.35 -6.07 -4.47
N LEU A 154 9.63 -7.02 -5.07
CA LEU A 154 9.56 -8.42 -4.64
C LEU A 154 10.56 -9.35 -5.33
N SER A 155 11.56 -8.82 -6.05
CA SER A 155 12.47 -9.63 -6.87
C SER A 155 13.26 -10.71 -6.10
N ALA A 156 13.40 -10.59 -4.78
CA ALA A 156 13.96 -11.63 -3.92
C ALA A 156 13.08 -12.90 -3.81
N PHE A 157 11.77 -12.78 -4.07
CA PHE A 157 10.77 -13.83 -3.96
C PHE A 157 10.24 -14.25 -5.34
N LYS A 158 11.03 -15.05 -6.07
CA LYS A 158 10.73 -15.46 -7.45
C LYS A 158 9.43 -16.26 -7.60
N ASP A 159 8.98 -16.91 -6.53
CA ASP A 159 7.77 -17.75 -6.52
C ASP A 159 6.48 -16.94 -6.23
N ILE A 160 6.60 -15.64 -5.96
CA ILE A 160 5.45 -14.75 -5.77
C ILE A 160 5.19 -14.00 -7.09
N PRO A 161 4.23 -14.47 -7.93
CA PRO A 161 3.85 -13.75 -9.13
C PRO A 161 3.25 -12.38 -8.78
N VAL A 162 3.71 -11.35 -9.48
CA VAL A 162 3.18 -9.99 -9.42
C VAL A 162 2.41 -9.71 -10.71
N ILE A 163 1.11 -9.46 -10.61
CA ILE A 163 0.20 -9.39 -11.77
C ILE A 163 -0.77 -8.19 -11.69
N PRO A 164 -1.36 -7.76 -12.82
CA PRO A 164 -2.52 -6.88 -12.80
C PRO A 164 -3.68 -7.48 -12.00
N LYS A 165 -4.40 -6.66 -11.23
CA LYS A 165 -5.53 -7.14 -10.41
C LYS A 165 -6.67 -7.72 -11.25
N ASN A 166 -6.91 -7.16 -12.45
CA ASN A 166 -7.94 -7.66 -13.36
C ASN A 166 -7.69 -9.11 -13.80
N ASP A 167 -6.42 -9.56 -13.80
CA ASP A 167 -6.07 -10.93 -14.19
C ASP A 167 -6.49 -11.96 -13.13
N LEU A 168 -6.86 -11.54 -11.91
CA LEU A 168 -7.46 -12.43 -10.91
C LEU A 168 -8.91 -12.81 -11.24
N PHE A 169 -9.58 -12.04 -12.09
CA PHE A 169 -11.02 -12.15 -12.36
C PHE A 169 -11.37 -12.38 -13.85
N PRO A 170 -10.75 -13.35 -14.54
CA PRO A 170 -10.95 -13.55 -15.98
C PRO A 170 -12.23 -14.35 -16.32
N GLY A 171 -12.95 -14.86 -15.32
CA GLY A 171 -14.13 -15.68 -15.53
C GLY A 171 -15.36 -14.86 -15.98
N PRO A 172 -16.44 -15.54 -16.40
CA PRO A 172 -17.73 -14.88 -16.66
C PRO A 172 -18.13 -14.03 -15.46
N GLU A 173 -18.66 -12.83 -15.71
CA GLU A 173 -19.09 -11.87 -14.68
C GLU A 173 -17.98 -11.48 -13.68
N TYR A 174 -16.71 -11.46 -14.11
CA TYR A 174 -15.55 -11.12 -13.27
C TYR A 174 -15.37 -12.07 -12.09
N THR A 175 -15.66 -13.36 -12.30
CA THR A 175 -15.45 -14.39 -11.29
C THR A 175 -13.96 -14.66 -11.04
N TYR A 176 -13.60 -14.86 -9.76
CA TYR A 176 -12.23 -15.15 -9.35
C TYR A 176 -11.74 -16.47 -9.95
N LYS A 177 -10.71 -16.40 -10.77
CA LYS A 177 -10.06 -17.54 -11.41
C LYS A 177 -8.58 -17.20 -11.61
N PRO A 178 -7.76 -17.31 -10.56
CA PRO A 178 -6.40 -16.81 -10.58
C PRO A 178 -5.55 -17.56 -11.62
N PRO A 179 -4.59 -16.87 -12.26
CA PRO A 179 -3.85 -17.44 -13.39
C PRO A 179 -2.76 -18.44 -12.97
N SER A 180 -2.30 -18.37 -11.72
CA SER A 180 -1.25 -19.25 -11.20
C SER A 180 -1.82 -20.35 -10.30
N PRO A 181 -1.37 -21.62 -10.45
CA PRO A 181 -1.70 -22.68 -9.50
C PRO A 181 -1.31 -22.35 -8.06
N SER A 182 -0.27 -21.54 -7.83
CA SER A 182 0.14 -21.13 -6.48
C SER A 182 -0.96 -20.35 -5.74
N MET A 183 -1.81 -19.64 -6.48
CA MET A 183 -2.88 -18.79 -5.95
C MET A 183 -4.19 -19.57 -5.71
N ALA A 184 -4.31 -20.79 -6.24
CA ALA A 184 -5.53 -21.58 -6.12
C ALA A 184 -5.73 -22.03 -4.67
N GLY A 185 -6.92 -21.77 -4.11
CA GLY A 185 -7.25 -22.11 -2.72
C GLY A 185 -6.67 -21.17 -1.66
N ALA A 186 -5.87 -20.18 -2.06
CA ALA A 186 -5.38 -19.14 -1.16
C ALA A 186 -6.48 -18.12 -0.82
N LEU A 187 -6.37 -17.50 0.37
CA LEU A 187 -7.26 -16.44 0.80
C LEU A 187 -7.03 -15.19 -0.07
N LEU A 188 -8.08 -14.64 -0.68
CA LEU A 188 -7.98 -13.41 -1.45
C LEU A 188 -8.16 -12.19 -0.55
N VAL A 189 -7.14 -11.35 -0.46
CA VAL A 189 -7.17 -10.08 0.28
C VAL A 189 -7.56 -8.97 -0.69
N LEU A 190 -8.70 -8.33 -0.46
CA LEU A 190 -9.22 -7.24 -1.28
C LEU A 190 -9.17 -5.92 -0.52
N HIS A 191 -8.47 -4.94 -1.08
CA HIS A 191 -8.56 -3.55 -0.64
C HIS A 191 -9.70 -2.85 -1.37
N ASN A 192 -10.57 -2.18 -0.62
CA ASN A 192 -11.49 -1.21 -1.19
C ASN A 192 -10.81 0.16 -1.28
N ASN A 193 -11.08 0.90 -2.35
CA ASN A 193 -10.41 2.16 -2.66
C ASN A 193 -11.22 3.41 -2.31
N SER A 194 -12.36 3.32 -1.61
CA SER A 194 -13.30 4.45 -1.47
C SER A 194 -12.88 5.52 -0.46
N ASP A 195 -12.61 5.17 0.80
CA ASP A 195 -12.36 6.16 1.89
C ASP A 195 -11.03 5.98 2.66
N GLY A 196 -10.31 4.88 2.40
CA GLY A 196 -9.02 4.55 3.01
C GLY A 196 -9.09 4.01 4.45
N PHE A 197 -10.25 3.99 5.10
CA PHE A 197 -10.39 3.62 6.51
C PHE A 197 -11.60 2.71 6.82
N GLY A 198 -12.37 2.28 5.81
CA GLY A 198 -13.46 1.32 5.95
C GLY A 198 -14.68 1.85 6.72
N GLN A 199 -14.78 3.18 6.90
CA GLN A 199 -15.93 3.80 7.56
C GLN A 199 -17.20 3.68 6.70
N ASN A 200 -17.02 3.53 5.39
CA ASN A 200 -18.07 3.27 4.43
C ASN A 200 -18.86 1.98 4.69
N ILE A 201 -18.30 1.02 5.43
CA ILE A 201 -19.02 -0.20 5.82
C ILE A 201 -20.24 0.14 6.72
N GLU A 202 -20.16 1.21 7.52
CA GLU A 202 -21.28 1.65 8.35
C GLU A 202 -22.27 2.59 7.63
N THR A 203 -21.82 3.29 6.58
CA THR A 203 -22.49 4.51 6.10
C THR A 203 -23.02 4.41 4.68
N GLU A 204 -22.50 3.51 3.84
CA GLU A 204 -22.91 3.39 2.44
C GLU A 204 -23.96 2.29 2.23
N GLY A 205 -24.90 2.54 1.33
CA GLY A 205 -25.89 1.54 0.90
C GLY A 205 -25.28 0.48 -0.02
N PRO A 206 -25.98 -0.65 -0.23
CA PRO A 206 -25.46 -1.83 -0.94
C PRO A 206 -25.10 -1.60 -2.41
N GLY A 207 -25.57 -0.51 -3.03
CA GLY A 207 -25.26 -0.18 -4.43
C GLY A 207 -24.10 0.81 -4.62
N GLY A 208 -23.53 1.35 -3.53
CA GLY A 208 -22.57 2.45 -3.60
C GLY A 208 -21.11 2.02 -3.76
N SER A 209 -20.70 0.94 -3.10
CA SER A 209 -19.32 0.44 -3.07
C SER A 209 -19.25 -1.00 -2.58
N LEU A 210 -18.05 -1.59 -2.61
CA LEU A 210 -17.79 -2.88 -1.99
C LEU A 210 -18.02 -2.82 -0.47
N ASP A 211 -17.62 -1.74 0.19
CA ASP A 211 -17.86 -1.54 1.63
C ASP A 211 -19.35 -1.47 1.95
N GLY A 212 -20.15 -0.78 1.13
CA GLY A 212 -21.59 -0.74 1.27
C GLY A 212 -22.23 -2.12 1.09
N GLN A 213 -21.73 -2.94 0.17
CA GLN A 213 -22.16 -4.34 0.03
C GLN A 213 -21.79 -5.18 1.26
N ILE A 214 -20.54 -5.10 1.73
CA ILE A 214 -20.09 -5.81 2.93
C ILE A 214 -20.93 -5.39 4.14
N GLY A 215 -21.15 -4.09 4.34
CA GLY A 215 -21.92 -3.58 5.46
C GLY A 215 -23.40 -3.97 5.41
N SER A 216 -23.99 -4.00 4.22
CA SER A 216 -25.42 -4.30 4.03
C SER A 216 -25.74 -5.80 4.06
N PHE A 217 -24.80 -6.66 3.65
CA PHE A 217 -25.04 -8.09 3.45
C PHE A 217 -24.18 -9.01 4.33
N SER A 218 -23.38 -8.48 5.25
CA SER A 218 -22.62 -9.28 6.21
C SER A 218 -22.76 -8.76 7.63
N SER A 219 -22.40 -9.61 8.61
CA SER A 219 -22.32 -9.19 10.01
C SER A 219 -21.08 -8.32 10.31
N ALA A 220 -20.22 -8.03 9.32
CA ALA A 220 -19.01 -7.24 9.52
C ALA A 220 -19.33 -5.83 10.03
N ALA A 221 -20.44 -5.22 9.58
CA ALA A 221 -20.89 -3.91 10.09
C ALA A 221 -21.15 -3.93 11.61
N ALA A 222 -21.62 -5.05 12.17
CA ALA A 222 -21.84 -5.18 13.61
C ALA A 222 -20.53 -5.33 14.38
N SER A 223 -19.57 -6.12 13.86
CA SER A 223 -18.28 -6.39 14.51
C SER A 223 -17.29 -5.23 14.39
N LEU A 224 -17.38 -4.44 13.31
CA LEU A 224 -16.50 -3.30 13.04
C LEU A 224 -17.12 -1.97 13.47
N HIS A 225 -18.26 -2.01 14.15
CA HIS A 225 -18.94 -0.79 14.55
C HIS A 225 -18.03 0.04 15.48
N ARG A 226 -17.84 1.33 15.22
CA ARG A 226 -17.06 2.27 16.07
C ARG A 226 -17.46 2.31 17.55
N LYS A 227 -18.67 1.83 17.88
CA LYS A 227 -19.17 1.72 19.26
C LYS A 227 -19.01 0.30 19.84
N HIS A 228 -18.43 -0.62 19.09
CA HIS A 228 -18.23 -2.00 19.53
C HIS A 228 -17.27 -1.99 20.73
N PRO A 229 -17.66 -2.56 21.88
CA PRO A 229 -16.92 -2.42 23.13
C PRO A 229 -15.51 -3.04 23.07
N HIS A 230 -15.29 -3.97 22.15
CA HIS A 230 -14.03 -4.68 21.96
C HIS A 230 -13.26 -4.26 20.71
N LEU A 231 -13.62 -3.15 20.07
CA LEU A 231 -13.06 -2.75 18.77
C LEU A 231 -11.53 -2.59 18.81
N ILE A 232 -10.97 -2.14 19.93
CA ILE A 232 -9.54 -1.87 20.09
C ILE A 232 -8.80 -2.95 20.88
N ASP A 233 -9.50 -3.99 21.35
CA ASP A 233 -8.94 -5.00 22.25
C ASP A 233 -7.83 -5.85 21.59
N HIS A 234 -7.72 -5.76 20.26
CA HIS A 234 -6.78 -6.53 19.45
C HIS A 234 -5.81 -5.67 18.63
N ILE A 235 -5.73 -4.37 18.90
CA ILE A 235 -4.72 -3.49 18.27
C ILE A 235 -3.40 -3.64 19.04
N VAL A 236 -2.37 -4.15 18.37
CA VAL A 236 -0.99 -4.33 18.90
C VAL A 236 -0.12 -3.12 18.62
#